data_AF-A0A832W4H0-F1
#
_entry.id   AF-A0A832W4H0-F1
#
_cell.length_a   1.000
_cell.length_b   1.000
_cell.length_c   1.000
_cell.angle_alpha   90.00
_cell.angle_beta   90.00
_cell.angle_gamma   90.00
#
_symmetry.space_group_name_H-M   'P 1'
#
loop_
_entity.id
_entity.type
_entity.pdbx_description
1 polymer ?
#
loop_
_entity_poly.entity_id
_entity_poly.type
_entity_poly.pdbx_seq_one_letter_code
_entity_poly.pdbx_strand_id
1 'polypeptide(L)'
;EYEVGGDVTSFSFIWGVRKGGGIVAGLDLNDEKALMMTALLGDKAIMGKKGHMTLSAKHLFALARLRGIGWELLRWYAEVMREHR
;
A
#
# COMPACT_ATOMS: atom_id res chain seq x y z
N GLU A 1 5.86 -0.94 9.07
CA GLU A 1 5.84 -0.76 10.53
C GLU A 1 5.75 0.71 10.86
N TYR A 2 5.00 1.02 11.91
CA TYR A 2 4.84 2.34 12.48
C TYR A 2 4.54 2.20 13.97
N GLU A 3 4.92 3.18 14.76
CA GLU A 3 4.71 3.16 16.21
C GLU A 3 3.53 4.05 16.58
N VAL A 4 2.60 3.51 17.38
CA VAL A 4 1.50 4.27 17.99
C VAL A 4 1.47 3.94 19.47
N GLY A 5 1.64 4.96 20.32
CA GLY A 5 1.53 4.80 21.77
C GLY A 5 2.57 3.86 22.39
N GLY A 6 3.71 3.61 21.73
CA GLY A 6 4.76 2.69 22.20
C GLY A 6 4.67 1.28 21.61
N ASP A 7 3.57 0.94 20.91
CA ASP A 7 3.43 -0.34 20.22
C ASP A 7 3.77 -0.21 18.73
N VAL A 8 4.62 -1.12 18.24
CA VAL A 8 4.98 -1.20 16.83
C VAL A 8 3.92 -2.01 16.08
N THR A 9 3.11 -1.31 15.30
CA THR A 9 2.12 -1.92 14.41
C THR A 9 2.71 -2.12 13.01
N SER A 10 2.52 -3.31 12.46
CA SER A 10 2.92 -3.67 11.11
C SER A 10 1.75 -3.64 10.14
N PHE A 11 2.05 -3.26 8.88
CA PHE A 11 1.12 -3.40 7.77
C PHE A 11 1.49 -4.66 7.01
N SER A 12 0.52 -5.56 6.87
CA SER A 12 0.64 -6.73 6.02
C SER A 12 -0.04 -6.43 4.69
N PHE A 13 0.72 -6.60 3.60
CA PHE A 13 0.24 -6.39 2.24
C PHE A 13 0.22 -7.72 1.50
N ILE A 14 -0.91 -8.03 0.87
CA ILE A 14 -1.04 -9.17 -0.04
C ILE A 14 -0.90 -8.65 -1.47
N TRP A 15 0.23 -8.95 -2.11
CA TRP A 15 0.52 -8.47 -3.46
C TRP A 15 -0.15 -9.34 -4.52
N GLY A 16 -0.58 -8.72 -5.61
CA GLY A 16 -1.13 -9.43 -6.77
C GLY A 16 -1.10 -8.61 -8.05
N VAL A 17 -1.34 -9.28 -9.17
CA VAL A 17 -1.45 -8.66 -10.49
C VAL A 17 -2.90 -8.82 -10.97
N ARG A 18 -3.55 -7.70 -11.30
CA ARG A 18 -4.88 -7.70 -11.91
C ARG A 18 -4.80 -8.18 -13.36
N LYS A 19 -5.90 -8.77 -13.87
CA LYS A 19 -6.08 -9.01 -15.31
C LYS A 19 -5.84 -7.69 -16.06
N GLY A 20 -4.84 -7.68 -16.94
CA GLY A 20 -4.35 -6.48 -17.64
C GLY A 20 -3.02 -5.92 -17.14
N GLY A 21 -2.33 -6.60 -16.21
CA GLY A 21 -0.95 -6.30 -15.82
C GLY A 21 -0.79 -5.27 -14.69
N GLY A 22 -1.88 -4.71 -14.17
CA GLY A 22 -1.79 -3.73 -13.08
C GLY A 22 -1.48 -4.38 -11.72
N ILE A 23 -0.42 -3.93 -11.04
CA ILE A 23 -0.11 -4.36 -9.67
C ILE A 23 -1.12 -3.78 -8.69
N VAL A 24 -1.56 -4.62 -7.76
CA VAL A 24 -2.42 -4.26 -6.63
C VAL A 24 -1.85 -4.82 -5.34
N ALA A 25 -2.15 -4.18 -4.21
CA ALA A 25 -1.89 -4.74 -2.89
C ALA A 25 -3.16 -4.72 -2.04
N GLY A 26 -3.53 -5.87 -1.49
CA GLY A 26 -4.57 -5.99 -0.48
C GLY A 26 -4.04 -5.65 0.91
N LEU A 27 -4.85 -4.95 1.70
CA LEU A 27 -4.57 -4.57 3.10
C LEU A 27 -5.87 -4.64 3.89
N ASP A 28 -5.83 -5.23 5.07
CA ASP A 28 -6.96 -5.18 6.01
C ASP A 28 -6.89 -3.92 6.89
N LEU A 29 -7.97 -3.15 6.85
CA LEU A 29 -8.13 -1.91 7.60
C LEU A 29 -8.97 -2.11 8.86
N ASN A 30 -8.48 -1.53 9.95
CA ASN A 30 -9.26 -1.14 11.14
C ASN A 30 -9.30 0.40 11.22
N ASP A 31 -9.99 0.97 12.22
CA ASP A 31 -10.14 2.43 12.35
C ASP A 31 -8.78 3.16 12.38
N GLU A 32 -7.81 2.62 13.12
CA GLU A 32 -6.48 3.20 13.24
C GLU A 32 -5.70 3.14 11.91
N LYS A 33 -5.64 1.96 11.28
CA LYS A 33 -4.97 1.76 9.99
C LYS A 33 -5.60 2.61 8.89
N ALA A 34 -6.92 2.77 8.90
CA ALA A 34 -7.63 3.61 7.95
C ALA A 34 -7.26 5.08 8.11
N LEU A 35 -7.25 5.60 9.35
CA LEU A 35 -6.82 6.96 9.64
C LEU A 35 -5.37 7.21 9.19
N MET A 36 -4.48 6.27 9.49
CA MET A 36 -3.08 6.37 9.12
C MET A 36 -2.88 6.32 7.60
N MET A 37 -3.57 5.41 6.91
CA MET A 37 -3.53 5.34 5.45
C MET A 37 -4.09 6.60 4.80
N THR A 38 -5.13 7.22 5.35
CA THR A 38 -5.60 8.54 4.88
C THR A 38 -4.53 9.60 5.03
N ALA A 39 -3.82 9.65 6.15
CA ALA A 39 -2.74 10.61 6.36
C ALA A 39 -1.55 10.36 5.40
N LEU A 40 -1.14 9.11 5.22
CA LEU A 40 -0.01 8.74 4.36
C LEU A 40 -0.33 8.91 2.87
N LEU A 41 -1.52 8.54 2.44
CA LEU A 41 -1.89 8.57 1.01
C LEU A 41 -2.55 9.90 0.59
N GLY A 42 -2.96 10.72 1.56
CA GLY A 42 -3.76 11.93 1.31
C GLY A 42 -5.17 11.63 0.77
N ASP A 43 -5.62 10.38 0.86
CA ASP A 43 -6.92 9.93 0.34
C ASP A 43 -7.95 9.82 1.47
N LYS A 44 -8.83 10.82 1.52
CA LYS A 44 -9.93 10.87 2.49
C LYS A 44 -11.00 9.81 2.26
N ALA A 45 -11.05 9.18 1.08
CA ALA A 45 -11.98 8.08 0.81
C ALA A 45 -11.62 6.79 1.57
N ILE A 46 -10.44 6.75 2.20
CA ILE A 46 -9.99 5.65 3.07
C ILE A 46 -10.49 5.84 4.50
N MET A 47 -10.78 7.09 4.91
CA MET A 47 -11.17 7.42 6.27
C MET A 47 -12.46 6.68 6.64
N GLY A 48 -12.43 5.94 7.75
CA GLY A 48 -13.58 5.16 8.23
C GLY A 48 -13.85 3.86 7.48
N LYS A 49 -13.02 3.46 6.51
CA LYS A 49 -13.12 2.13 5.89
C LYS A 49 -12.62 1.04 6.82
N LYS A 50 -13.34 -0.07 6.85
CA LYS A 50 -12.99 -1.29 7.58
C LYS A 50 -12.98 -2.49 6.65
N GLY A 51 -12.14 -3.46 6.96
CA GLY A 51 -11.99 -4.69 6.19
C GLY A 51 -11.01 -4.56 5.03
N HIS A 52 -11.14 -5.46 4.06
CA HIS A 52 -10.17 -5.61 2.99
C HIS A 52 -10.24 -4.44 1.99
N MET A 53 -9.13 -3.73 1.81
CA MET A 53 -8.95 -2.68 0.83
C MET A 53 -7.88 -3.06 -0.18
N THR A 54 -8.17 -2.83 -1.46
CA THR A 54 -7.18 -2.93 -2.53
C THR A 54 -6.56 -1.57 -2.82
N LEU A 55 -5.23 -1.49 -2.68
CA LEU A 55 -4.42 -0.37 -3.10
C LEU A 55 -4.12 -0.45 -4.61
N SER A 56 -4.31 0.67 -5.29
CA SER A 56 -3.94 0.83 -6.69
C SER A 56 -2.47 1.20 -6.83
N ALA A 57 -1.92 1.13 -8.04
CA ALA A 57 -0.57 1.58 -8.34
C ALA A 57 -0.29 2.99 -7.78
N LYS A 58 -1.22 3.95 -7.93
CA LYS A 58 -1.07 5.31 -7.39
C LYS A 58 -0.80 5.32 -5.88
N HIS A 59 -1.53 4.51 -5.11
CA HIS A 59 -1.34 4.40 -3.66
C HIS A 59 0.03 3.80 -3.34
N LEU A 60 0.43 2.76 -4.07
CA LEU A 60 1.72 2.12 -3.92
C LEU A 60 2.89 3.07 -4.21
N PHE A 61 2.80 3.87 -5.27
CA PHE A 61 3.78 4.92 -5.58
C PHE A 61 3.87 5.99 -4.48
N ALA A 62 2.74 6.37 -3.87
CA ALA A 62 2.73 7.32 -2.75
C ALA A 62 3.43 6.75 -1.51
N LEU A 63 3.19 5.48 -1.16
CA LEU A 63 3.89 4.80 -0.06
C LEU A 63 5.40 4.67 -0.33
N ALA A 64 5.79 4.33 -1.57
CA ALA A 64 7.18 4.28 -2.00
C ALA A 64 7.91 5.61 -1.82
N ARG A 65 7.23 6.73 -2.13
CA ARG A 65 7.80 8.08 -1.95
C ARG A 65 8.03 8.43 -0.48
N LEU A 66 7.15 8.02 0.43
CA LEU A 66 7.25 8.36 1.86
C LEU A 66 8.37 7.63 2.59
N ARG A 67 8.66 6.37 2.22
CA ARG A 67 9.67 5.58 2.93
C ARG A 67 11.11 5.78 2.44
N GLY A 68 11.37 6.52 1.36
CA GLY A 68 12.71 6.58 0.75
C GLY A 68 13.15 5.25 0.09
N ILE A 69 12.48 4.13 0.42
CA ILE A 69 12.53 2.79 -0.19
C ILE A 69 11.78 2.79 -1.54
N GLY A 70 11.74 3.93 -2.23
CA GLY A 70 11.05 4.03 -3.52
C GLY A 70 11.69 3.14 -4.57
N TRP A 71 13.02 2.95 -4.50
CA TRP A 71 13.75 2.23 -5.55
C TRP A 71 13.52 0.71 -5.57
N GLU A 72 13.42 0.05 -4.41
CA GLU A 72 13.19 -1.39 -4.38
C GLU A 72 11.78 -1.75 -4.85
N LEU A 73 10.77 -0.97 -4.46
CA LEU A 73 9.40 -1.17 -4.92
C LEU A 73 9.25 -0.89 -6.42
N LEU A 74 9.93 0.15 -6.92
CA LEU A 74 9.97 0.47 -8.35
C LEU A 74 10.70 -0.59 -9.16
N ARG A 75 11.83 -1.11 -8.66
CA ARG A 75 12.59 -2.19 -9.30
C ARG A 75 11.75 -3.46 -9.36
N TRP A 76 11.11 -3.84 -8.26
CA TRP A 76 10.19 -4.98 -8.24
C TRP A 76 9.00 -4.79 -9.19
N TYR A 77 8.39 -3.59 -9.21
CA TYR A 77 7.32 -3.26 -10.18
C TYR A 77 7.82 -3.46 -11.62
N ALA A 78 9.01 -2.94 -11.95
CA ALA A 78 9.61 -3.09 -13.27
C ALA A 78 9.92 -4.56 -13.62
N GLU A 79 10.41 -5.35 -12.66
CA GLU A 79 10.67 -6.80 -12.84
C GLU A 79 9.39 -7.59 -13.09
N VAL A 80 8.35 -7.37 -12.28
CA VAL A 80 7.03 -8.02 -12.44
C VAL A 80 6.39 -7.64 -13.78
N MET A 81 6.47 -6.36 -14.18
CA MET A 81 5.97 -5.92 -15.49
C MET A 81 6.77 -6.51 -16.66
N ARG A 82 8.06 -6.84 -16.46
CA ARG A 82 8.89 -7.51 -17.46
C ARG A 82 8.56 -9.00 -17.59
N GLU A 83 8.26 -9.67 -16.48
CA GLU A 83 7.88 -11.10 -16.44
C GLU A 83 6.52 -11.35 -17.12
N HIS A 84 5.60 -10.38 -17.05
CA HIS A 84 4.26 -10.47 -17.62
C HIS A 84 4.13 -9.90 -19.06
N ARG A 85 5.26 -9.70 -19.76
CA ARG A 85 5.31 -9.24 -21.16
C ARG A 85 5.65 -10.40 -22.10
#